data_AF-A0A4Q2Y1Q6-F1
#
_entry.id   AF-A0A4Q2Y1Q6-F1
#
_cell.length_a   1.000
_cell.length_b   1.000
_cell.length_c   1.000
_cell.angle_alpha   90.00
_cell.angle_beta   90.00
_cell.angle_gamma   90.00
#
_symmetry.space_group_name_H-M   'P 1'
#
loop_
_entity.id
_entity.type
_entity.pdbx_description
1 polymer ?
#
loop_
_entity_poly.entity_id
_entity_poly.type
_entity_poly.pdbx_seq_one_letter_code
_entity_poly.pdbx_strand_id
1 'polypeptide(L)'
;MPKGKSFDLRIADSPLPDLKVVRIITEAWKRESNGDRILKVIKAVMPQLSEEENDRILRFSVLTPSEYADTVGSAASRPQRKRAATASSSAEKKPRQTTLKPSI
;
A
#
# COMPACT_ATOMS: atom_id res chain seq x y z
N MET A 1 -19.37 -5.95 -6.47
CA MET A 1 -19.85 -6.06 -5.07
C MET A 1 -20.10 -7.52 -4.70
N PRO A 2 -19.83 -7.93 -3.45
CA PRO A 2 -20.03 -9.31 -3.01
C PRO A 2 -21.52 -9.65 -3.06
N LYS A 3 -21.91 -10.48 -4.02
CA LYS A 3 -23.33 -10.83 -4.24
C LYS A 3 -23.81 -11.69 -3.07
N GLY A 4 -24.82 -11.21 -2.34
CA GLY A 4 -25.47 -11.96 -1.25
C GLY A 4 -24.64 -12.14 0.02
N LYS A 5 -23.54 -11.38 0.18
CA LYS A 5 -22.73 -11.41 1.40
C LYS A 5 -22.53 -9.99 1.93
N SER A 6 -22.63 -9.85 3.25
CA SER A 6 -22.39 -8.58 3.93
C SER A 6 -20.95 -8.11 3.76
N PHE A 7 -20.80 -6.79 3.70
CA PHE A 7 -19.51 -6.12 3.71
C PHE A 7 -19.64 -4.80 4.48
N ASP A 8 -18.54 -4.37 5.09
CA ASP A 8 -18.42 -3.05 5.71
C ASP A 8 -17.47 -2.19 4.85
N LEU A 9 -17.81 -0.91 4.68
CA LEU A 9 -17.04 0.05 3.92
C LEU A 9 -16.46 1.08 4.89
N ARG A 10 -15.12 1.16 4.93
CA ARG A 10 -14.40 2.11 5.77
C ARG A 10 -13.53 3.00 4.90
N ILE A 11 -13.82 4.29 4.89
CA ILE A 11 -12.97 5.30 4.27
C ILE A 11 -12.05 5.84 5.37
N ALA A 12 -10.75 5.80 5.13
CA ALA A 12 -9.77 6.33 6.06
C ALA A 12 -8.88 7.36 5.38
N ASP A 13 -8.42 8.32 6.17
CA ASP A 13 -7.44 9.29 5.70
C ASP A 13 -6.11 8.62 5.35
N SER A 14 -5.57 9.06 4.22
CA SER A 14 -4.19 8.76 3.84
C SER A 14 -3.24 9.69 4.59
N PRO A 15 -1.98 9.28 4.84
CA PRO A 15 -0.92 10.20 5.22
C PRO A 15 -0.57 11.23 4.12
N LEU A 16 -1.07 11.03 2.90
CA LEU A 16 -1.00 12.03 1.82
C LEU A 16 -2.24 12.92 1.86
N PRO A 17 -2.09 14.25 1.77
CA PRO A 17 -3.21 15.19 1.82
C PRO A 17 -4.21 14.90 0.70
N ASP A 18 -5.49 15.10 1.01
CA ASP A 18 -6.62 14.98 0.09
C ASP A 18 -6.90 13.60 -0.51
N LEU A 19 -6.07 12.60 -0.17
CA LEU A 19 -6.26 11.23 -0.61
C LEU A 19 -6.89 10.36 0.48
N LYS A 20 -7.73 9.43 0.05
CA LYS A 20 -8.45 8.48 0.91
C LYS A 20 -8.06 7.05 0.58
N VAL A 21 -8.02 6.22 1.62
CA VAL A 21 -7.88 4.77 1.49
C VAL A 21 -9.25 4.16 1.70
N VAL A 22 -9.77 3.50 0.66
CA VAL A 22 -11.07 2.83 0.71
C VAL A 22 -10.86 1.38 1.11
N ARG A 23 -11.33 0.99 2.30
CA ARG A 23 -11.23 -0.36 2.83
C ARG A 23 -12.59 -1.05 2.77
N ILE A 24 -12.63 -2.23 2.20
CA ILE A 24 -13.81 -3.09 2.13
C ILE A 24 -13.53 -4.31 2.99
N ILE A 25 -14.34 -4.50 4.03
CA ILE A 25 -14.19 -5.56 5.00
C ILE A 25 -15.25 -6.62 4.68
N THR A 26 -14.84 -7.81 4.24
CA THR A 26 -15.76 -8.89 3.90
C THR A 26 -15.12 -10.28 3.97
N GLU A 27 -15.89 -11.26 4.41
CA GLU A 27 -15.54 -12.69 4.34
C GLU A 27 -15.77 -13.29 2.94
N ALA A 28 -16.38 -12.53 2.03
CA ALA A 28 -16.87 -13.06 0.75
C ALA A 28 -15.79 -13.71 -0.12
N TRP A 29 -14.58 -13.17 -0.08
CA TRP A 29 -13.48 -13.53 -0.97
C TRP A 29 -12.23 -14.01 -0.24
N LYS A 30 -12.38 -14.51 1.00
CA LYS A 30 -11.25 -14.93 1.85
C LYS A 30 -10.34 -16.01 1.25
N ARG A 31 -10.87 -16.78 0.29
CA ARG A 31 -10.13 -17.83 -0.43
C ARG A 31 -9.41 -17.34 -1.67
N GLU A 32 -9.64 -16.09 -2.06
CA GLU A 32 -9.05 -15.47 -3.24
C GLU A 32 -7.80 -14.67 -2.88
N SER A 33 -6.93 -14.45 -3.87
CA SER A 33 -5.77 -13.58 -3.71
C SER A 33 -6.20 -12.12 -3.52
N ASN A 34 -5.39 -11.33 -2.83
CA ASN A 34 -5.71 -9.91 -2.60
C ASN A 34 -5.86 -9.14 -3.93
N GLY A 35 -5.04 -9.46 -4.93
CA GLY A 35 -5.15 -8.88 -6.28
C GLY A 35 -6.51 -9.12 -6.93
N ASP A 36 -7.01 -10.36 -6.87
CA ASP A 36 -8.33 -10.71 -7.43
C ASP A 36 -9.47 -10.01 -6.69
N ARG A 37 -9.38 -9.93 -5.36
CA ARG A 37 -10.33 -9.20 -4.52
C ARG A 37 -10.40 -7.73 -4.93
N ILE A 38 -9.25 -7.07 -5.06
CA ILE A 38 -9.14 -5.66 -5.46
C ILE A 38 -9.69 -5.48 -6.88
N LEU A 39 -9.32 -6.34 -7.82
CA LEU A 39 -9.78 -6.25 -9.22
C LEU A 39 -11.32 -6.33 -9.32
N LYS A 40 -11.96 -7.19 -8.52
CA LYS A 40 -13.43 -7.28 -8.43
C LYS A 40 -14.07 -6.01 -7.92
N VAL A 41 -13.43 -5.33 -6.97
CA VAL A 41 -13.90 -4.04 -6.45
C VAL A 41 -13.73 -2.97 -7.51
N ILE A 42 -12.54 -2.83 -8.09
CA ILE A 42 -12.23 -1.86 -9.14
C ILE A 42 -13.24 -1.97 -10.29
N LYS A 43 -13.46 -3.18 -10.82
CA LYS A 43 -14.43 -3.42 -11.91
C LYS A 43 -15.87 -3.04 -11.55
N ALA A 44 -16.24 -3.10 -10.28
CA ALA A 44 -17.59 -2.76 -9.82
C ALA A 44 -17.76 -1.27 -9.50
N VAL A 45 -16.68 -0.61 -9.05
CA VAL A 45 -16.72 0.75 -8.50
C VAL A 45 -16.27 1.78 -9.53
N MET A 46 -15.20 1.54 -10.29
CA MET A 46 -14.67 2.51 -11.26
C MET A 46 -15.72 3.05 -12.25
N PRO A 47 -16.63 2.23 -12.81
CA PRO A 47 -17.64 2.75 -13.73
C PRO A 47 -18.66 3.71 -13.09
N GLN A 48 -18.69 3.80 -11.76
CA GLN A 48 -19.63 4.63 -11.01
C GLN A 48 -18.98 5.86 -10.39
N LEU A 49 -17.65 6.00 -10.48
CA LEU A 49 -16.91 7.13 -9.93
C LEU A 49 -16.73 8.22 -11.00
N SER A 50 -16.85 9.48 -10.59
CA SER A 50 -16.33 10.58 -11.39
C SER A 50 -14.79 10.57 -11.40
N GLU A 51 -14.20 11.29 -12.35
CA GLU A 51 -12.75 11.47 -12.41
C GLU A 51 -12.22 12.13 -11.14
N GLU A 52 -12.92 13.12 -10.59
CA GLU A 52 -12.51 13.79 -9.34
C GLU A 52 -12.60 12.86 -8.12
N GLU A 53 -13.58 11.95 -8.10
CA GLU A 53 -13.70 10.96 -7.02
C GLU A 53 -12.59 9.91 -7.12
N ASN A 54 -12.24 9.48 -8.33
CA ASN A 54 -11.17 8.53 -8.57
C ASN A 54 -9.80 9.11 -8.17
N ASP A 55 -9.54 10.39 -8.47
CA ASP A 55 -8.29 11.07 -8.12
C ASP A 55 -8.08 11.22 -6.61
N ARG A 56 -9.17 11.26 -5.85
CA ARG A 56 -9.12 11.32 -4.37
C ARG A 56 -8.91 9.95 -3.73
N ILE A 57 -8.92 8.85 -4.49
CA ILE A 57 -8.73 7.51 -3.95
C ILE A 57 -7.28 7.08 -4.16
N LEU A 58 -6.51 6.99 -3.06
CA LEU A 58 -5.14 6.49 -3.12
C LEU A 58 -5.08 5.01 -3.49
N ARG A 59 -5.94 4.21 -2.86
CA ARG A 59 -6.03 2.76 -3.10
C ARG A 59 -7.29 2.16 -2.52
N PHE A 60 -7.68 1.03 -3.11
CA PHE A 60 -8.62 0.09 -2.52
C PHE A 60 -7.87 -0.98 -1.72
N SER A 61 -8.44 -1.39 -0.59
CA SER A 61 -7.94 -2.53 0.19
C SER A 61 -9.11 -3.42 0.55
N VAL A 62 -8.99 -4.72 0.30
CA VAL A 62 -10.07 -5.68 0.57
C VAL A 62 -9.59 -6.68 1.60
N LEU A 63 -10.20 -6.63 2.78
CA LEU A 63 -9.75 -7.32 3.97
C LEU A 63 -10.86 -8.22 4.53
N THR A 64 -10.50 -9.32 5.16
CA THR A 64 -11.39 -10.02 6.09
C THR A 64 -11.49 -9.24 7.41
N PRO A 65 -12.52 -9.48 8.24
CA PRO A 65 -12.59 -8.91 9.58
C PRO A 65 -11.32 -9.17 10.41
N SER A 66 -10.74 -10.36 10.31
CA SER A 66 -9.49 -10.70 11.00
C SER A 66 -8.29 -9.91 10.46
N GLU A 67 -8.13 -9.83 9.14
CA GLU A 67 -7.06 -9.04 8.50
C GLU A 67 -7.19 -7.54 8.84
N TYR A 68 -8.42 -7.04 8.96
CA TYR A 68 -8.69 -5.67 9.39
C TYR A 68 -8.33 -5.44 10.86
N ALA A 69 -8.70 -6.36 11.74
CA ALA A 69 -8.34 -6.31 13.16
C ALA A 69 -6.83 -6.29 13.36
N ASP A 70 -6.07 -7.11 12.62
CA ASP A 70 -4.61 -7.10 12.67
C ASP A 70 -4.02 -5.77 12.15
N THR A 71 -4.61 -5.21 11.09
CA THR A 71 -4.16 -3.94 10.51
C THR A 71 -4.40 -2.75 11.45
N VAL A 72 -5.56 -2.70 12.11
CA VAL A 72 -5.93 -1.62 13.03
C VAL A 72 -5.30 -1.81 14.41
N GLY A 73 -5.25 -3.05 14.92
CA GLY A 73 -4.55 -3.40 16.15
C GLY A 73 -3.05 -3.13 16.07
N SER A 74 -2.43 -3.35 14.90
CA SER A 74 -1.02 -2.99 14.67
C SER A 74 -0.81 -1.47 14.54
N ALA A 75 -1.84 -0.70 14.18
CA ALA A 75 -1.75 0.77 14.16
C ALA A 75 -1.70 1.38 15.57
N ALA A 76 -2.36 0.76 16.56
CA ALA A 76 -2.25 1.16 17.97
C ALA A 76 -0.88 0.82 18.60
N SER A 77 -0.18 -0.18 18.04
CA SER A 77 1.11 -0.69 18.55
C SER A 77 2.31 -0.30 17.71
N ARG A 78 2.17 0.59 16.72
CA ARG A 78 3.30 1.03 15.89
C ARG A 78 4.01 2.20 16.58
N PRO A 79 5.15 2.00 17.27
CA PRO A 79 6.00 3.14 17.58
C PRO A 79 6.33 3.80 16.24
N GLN A 80 6.03 5.10 16.12
CA GLN A 80 6.55 5.93 15.05
C GLN A 80 8.06 5.69 15.02
N ARG A 81 8.54 4.89 14.07
CA ARG A 81 9.95 4.81 13.74
C ARG A 81 10.31 6.21 13.26
N LYS A 82 10.74 7.06 14.19
CA LYS A 82 11.38 8.33 13.88
C LYS A 82 12.44 7.99 12.85
N ARG A 83 12.27 8.49 11.62
CA ARG A 83 13.26 8.35 10.56
C ARG A 83 14.56 8.91 11.13
N ALA A 84 15.50 8.04 11.48
CA ALA A 84 16.87 8.46 11.66
C ALA A 84 17.32 8.95 10.28
N ALA A 85 17.50 10.26 10.16
CA ALA A 85 18.14 10.87 9.01
C ALA A 85 19.58 10.35 8.98
N THR A 86 19.85 9.32 8.20
CA THR A 86 21.22 8.98 7.81
C THR A 86 21.64 10.05 6.81
N ALA A 87 22.26 11.10 7.33
CA ALA A 87 23.11 11.98 6.56
C ALA A 87 24.27 11.14 5.99
N SER A 88 24.09 10.58 4.78
CA SER A 88 25.22 10.10 4.00
C SER A 88 25.96 11.31 3.45
N SER A 89 26.85 11.81 4.30
CA SER A 89 27.91 12.75 3.97
C SER A 89 28.78 12.17 2.84
N SER A 90 29.14 13.05 1.90
CA SER A 90 30.08 12.86 0.81
C SER A 90 31.27 11.98 1.17
N ALA A 91 31.49 10.92 0.38
CA ALA A 91 32.76 10.20 0.32
C ALA A 91 33.16 10.01 -1.15
N GLU A 92 33.75 11.09 -1.67
CA GLU A 92 34.96 11.12 -2.49
C GLU A 92 35.22 9.93 -3.44
N LYS A 93 35.06 10.21 -4.74
CA LYS A 93 35.62 9.43 -5.86
C LYS A 93 37.13 9.25 -5.66
N LYS A 94 37.60 8.00 -5.55
CA LYS A 94 39.02 7.63 -5.73
C LYS A 94 39.19 6.88 -7.05
N PRO A 95 40.07 7.32 -7.98
CA PRO A 95 40.25 6.66 -9.27
C PRO A 95 40.99 5.32 -9.11
N ARG A 96 40.50 4.28 -9.78
CA ARG A 96 41.19 2.99 -9.93
C ARG A 96 42.44 3.21 -10.79
N GLN A 97 43.62 3.10 -10.19
CA GLN A 97 44.86 2.85 -10.94
C GLN A 97 44.87 1.40 -11.41
N THR A 98 44.96 1.22 -12.73
CA THR A 98 45.23 -0.07 -13.38
C THR A 98 46.74 -0.21 -13.50
N THR A 99 47.35 -1.09 -12.71
CA THR A 99 48.76 -1.47 -12.88
C THR A 99 48.82 -2.71 -13.75
N LEU A 100 49.33 -2.54 -14.98
CA LEU A 100 49.73 -3.62 -15.89
C LEU A 100 50.96 -4.34 -15.31
N LYS A 101 50.92 -5.67 -15.22
CA LYS A 101 52.10 -6.50 -14.95
C LYS A 101 52.82 -6.82 -16.26
N PRO A 102 54.17 -6.76 -16.32
CA PRO A 102 54.92 -7.33 -17.43
C PRO A 102 55.04 -8.85 -17.25
N SER A 103 54.76 -9.61 -18.31
CA SER A 103 55.23 -11.00 -18.44
C SER A 103 56.63 -10.98 -19.05
N ILE A 104 57.51 -11.78 -18.44
CA ILE A 104 58.87 -12.10 -18.87
C ILE A 104 58.81 -13.04 -20.08
#